data_AF-A0A7S4S3I7-F1
#
_entry.id   AF-A0A7S4S3I7-F1
#
_cell.length_a   1.000
_cell.length_b   1.000
_cell.length_c   1.000
_cell.angle_alpha   90.00
_cell.angle_beta   90.00
_cell.angle_gamma   90.00
#
_symmetry.space_group_name_H-M   'P 1'
#
loop_
_entity.id
_entity.type
_entity.pdbx_description
1 polymer ?
#
loop_
_entity_poly.entity_id
_entity_poly.type
_entity_poly.pdbx_seq_one_letter_code
_entity_poly.pdbx_strand_id
1 'polypeptide(L)'
;MLKLRERGQELPTFCGMYFSIGDESNADRTLGYQGNARFLVPDFTFVHWREAGLCPDFDTMAAKLRTLSQSPPSLKKCGWVGAVNNHMRVLFLNASVGSPHLLDAIWPQISTGTGPGRHSLEEQVTLYSCLLDARGGPNGYSGRVPLLLHSGRPLLYAGRSKEHFFDRTFYTYQLPEQLKPWVHFIPIDWEGMNLVRRLHWVLSPANAEAVRNITLNAQRFAAKHLTLEAVVGYLADTLLKAAKELAEKHGADAEFRQCK
;
A
#
# COMPACT_ATOMS: atom_id res chain seq x y z
N MET A 1 -4.11 -21.29 -7.12
CA MET A 1 -4.63 -22.66 -7.36
C MET A 1 -4.22 -23.65 -6.27
N LEU A 2 -2.95 -23.71 -5.87
CA LEU A 2 -2.50 -24.62 -4.79
C LEU A 2 -3.32 -24.46 -3.49
N LYS A 3 -3.46 -23.21 -3.00
CA LYS A 3 -4.28 -22.88 -1.81
C LYS A 3 -5.76 -23.28 -1.91
N LEU A 4 -6.34 -23.37 -3.12
CA LEU A 4 -7.72 -23.86 -3.29
C LEU A 4 -7.76 -25.39 -3.19
N ARG A 5 -6.83 -26.07 -3.86
CA ARG A 5 -6.70 -27.53 -3.82
C ARG A 5 -6.44 -28.06 -2.42
N GLU A 6 -5.58 -27.38 -1.64
CA GLU A 6 -5.35 -27.69 -0.22
C GLU A 6 -6.63 -27.69 0.62
N ARG A 7 -7.65 -26.94 0.19
CA ARG A 7 -8.96 -26.83 0.85
C ARG A 7 -10.05 -27.68 0.16
N GLY A 8 -9.68 -28.56 -0.77
CA GLY A 8 -10.62 -29.36 -1.55
C GLY A 8 -11.53 -28.52 -2.47
N GLN A 9 -11.08 -27.32 -2.85
CA GLN A 9 -11.83 -26.41 -3.72
C GLN A 9 -11.19 -26.34 -5.11
N GLU A 10 -12.02 -26.21 -6.12
CA GLU A 10 -11.61 -25.96 -7.50
C GLU A 10 -12.26 -24.67 -8.02
N LEU A 11 -11.55 -23.97 -8.93
CA LEU A 11 -12.16 -22.88 -9.65
C LEU A 11 -13.17 -23.48 -10.65
N PRO A 12 -14.44 -23.06 -10.64
CA PRO A 12 -15.37 -23.48 -11.68
C PRO A 12 -14.90 -22.93 -13.03
N THR A 13 -15.36 -23.54 -14.12
CA THR A 13 -15.19 -22.95 -15.45
C THR A 13 -15.93 -21.62 -15.52
N PHE A 14 -15.29 -20.58 -16.02
CA PHE A 14 -15.89 -19.26 -16.23
C PHE A 14 -15.42 -18.66 -17.55
N CYS A 15 -16.23 -17.76 -18.11
CA CYS A 15 -15.92 -16.99 -19.30
C CYS A 15 -15.79 -15.50 -18.95
N GLY A 16 -14.78 -14.82 -19.50
CA GLY A 16 -14.69 -13.36 -19.48
C GLY A 16 -14.27 -12.73 -18.15
N MET A 17 -13.24 -13.27 -17.49
CA MET A 17 -12.63 -12.61 -16.32
C MET A 17 -11.52 -11.66 -16.77
N TYR A 18 -11.69 -10.36 -16.53
CA TYR A 18 -10.72 -9.34 -16.94
C TYR A 18 -10.01 -8.74 -15.73
N PHE A 19 -8.68 -8.70 -15.81
CA PHE A 19 -7.82 -8.06 -14.81
C PHE A 19 -7.35 -6.71 -15.32
N SER A 20 -7.59 -5.67 -14.54
CA SER A 20 -6.94 -4.38 -14.72
C SER A 20 -5.62 -4.38 -13.97
N ILE A 21 -4.51 -4.38 -14.71
CA ILE A 21 -3.16 -4.35 -14.16
C ILE A 21 -2.54 -2.95 -14.17
N GLY A 22 -3.27 -1.95 -14.70
CA GLY A 22 -2.83 -0.57 -14.73
C GLY A 22 -3.09 0.17 -13.41
N ASP A 23 -2.55 1.37 -13.31
CA ASP A 23 -2.76 2.28 -12.17
C ASP A 23 -4.21 2.76 -12.07
N GLU A 24 -5.06 2.51 -13.06
CA GLU A 24 -6.47 2.88 -13.06
C GLU A 24 -7.32 1.64 -13.35
N SER A 25 -8.15 1.21 -12.40
CA SER A 25 -9.14 0.15 -12.67
C SER A 25 -10.54 0.74 -12.71
N ASN A 26 -11.12 0.73 -13.92
CA ASN A 26 -12.49 1.15 -14.18
C ASN A 26 -13.49 0.12 -13.66
N ALA A 27 -14.74 0.57 -13.45
CA ALA A 27 -15.83 -0.24 -12.91
C ALA A 27 -16.18 -1.47 -13.76
N ASP A 28 -15.89 -1.42 -15.07
CA ASP A 28 -16.22 -2.49 -16.03
C ASP A 28 -15.28 -3.70 -15.95
N ARG A 29 -14.28 -3.67 -15.06
CA ARG A 29 -13.31 -4.75 -14.89
C ARG A 29 -13.68 -5.64 -13.71
N THR A 30 -13.58 -6.96 -13.91
CA THR A 30 -13.86 -7.95 -12.87
C THR A 30 -12.90 -7.78 -11.70
N LEU A 31 -11.60 -7.69 -11.99
CA LEU A 31 -10.52 -7.65 -11.00
C LEU A 31 -9.62 -6.44 -11.26
N GLY A 32 -9.08 -5.83 -10.20
CA GLY A 32 -8.09 -4.75 -10.32
C GLY A 32 -7.35 -4.49 -9.01
N TYR A 33 -6.19 -3.85 -9.05
CA TYR A 33 -5.43 -3.57 -7.82
C TYR A 33 -6.08 -2.51 -6.93
N GLN A 34 -6.82 -1.60 -7.56
CA GLN A 34 -7.39 -0.44 -6.92
C GLN A 34 -8.61 0.11 -7.68
N GLY A 35 -9.29 1.12 -7.15
CA GLY A 35 -10.33 1.82 -7.89
C GLY A 35 -11.70 1.17 -7.78
N ASN A 36 -12.40 1.10 -8.92
CA ASN A 36 -13.81 0.68 -8.99
C ASN A 36 -14.01 -0.74 -9.50
N ALA A 37 -12.94 -1.52 -9.71
CA ALA A 37 -13.09 -2.93 -10.06
C ALA A 37 -14.00 -3.64 -9.05
N ARG A 38 -14.82 -4.57 -9.56
CA ARG A 38 -15.79 -5.32 -8.73
C ARG A 38 -15.08 -6.05 -7.58
N PHE A 39 -13.91 -6.62 -7.88
CA PHE A 39 -13.03 -7.26 -6.93
C PHE A 39 -11.66 -6.60 -6.94
N LEU A 40 -11.20 -6.14 -5.78
CA LEU A 40 -9.84 -5.63 -5.62
C LEU A 40 -8.93 -6.78 -5.23
N VAL A 41 -7.80 -6.90 -5.92
CA VAL A 41 -6.81 -7.94 -5.71
C VAL A 41 -5.48 -7.35 -5.23
N PRO A 42 -4.64 -8.14 -4.54
CA PRO A 42 -3.29 -7.75 -4.22
C PRO A 42 -2.49 -7.46 -5.50
N ASP A 43 -1.62 -6.46 -5.42
CA ASP A 43 -0.76 -6.09 -6.54
C ASP A 43 0.54 -6.91 -6.60
N PHE A 44 1.30 -6.71 -7.68
CA PHE A 44 2.52 -7.46 -7.96
C PHE A 44 3.64 -7.23 -6.94
N THR A 45 3.56 -6.17 -6.11
CA THR A 45 4.57 -5.84 -5.08
C THR A 45 4.77 -6.96 -4.09
N PHE A 46 3.73 -7.76 -3.80
CA PHE A 46 3.82 -8.87 -2.86
C PHE A 46 4.62 -10.08 -3.38
N VAL A 47 4.81 -10.18 -4.70
CA VAL A 47 5.60 -11.28 -5.30
C VAL A 47 7.02 -10.80 -5.53
N HIS A 48 7.19 -9.80 -6.41
CA HIS A 48 8.50 -9.27 -6.77
C HIS A 48 8.36 -7.91 -7.44
N TRP A 49 9.26 -6.97 -7.13
CA TRP A 49 9.36 -5.69 -7.84
C TRP A 49 10.82 -5.25 -7.91
N ARG A 50 11.56 -5.91 -8.80
CA ARG A 50 13.01 -5.75 -8.93
C ARG A 50 13.42 -4.31 -9.18
N GLU A 51 12.66 -3.64 -10.05
CA GLU A 51 12.90 -2.28 -10.52
C GLU A 51 12.77 -1.26 -9.39
N ALA A 52 11.95 -1.57 -8.37
CA ALA A 52 11.82 -0.77 -7.15
C ALA A 52 12.77 -1.22 -6.03
N GLY A 53 13.65 -2.19 -6.29
CA GLY A 53 14.62 -2.69 -5.31
C GLY A 53 14.06 -3.72 -4.32
N LEU A 54 12.87 -4.29 -4.59
CA LEU A 54 12.28 -5.33 -3.74
C LEU A 54 12.82 -6.71 -4.13
N CYS A 55 13.98 -7.04 -3.54
CA CYS A 55 14.69 -8.30 -3.72
C CYS A 55 15.05 -8.93 -2.36
N PRO A 56 15.06 -10.28 -2.24
CA PRO A 56 14.58 -11.24 -3.23
C PRO A 56 13.04 -11.28 -3.33
N ASP A 57 12.33 -11.03 -2.23
CA ASP A 57 10.87 -11.08 -2.13
C ASP A 57 10.33 -10.10 -1.06
N PHE A 58 9.00 -9.93 -1.05
CA PHE A 58 8.29 -9.02 -0.16
C PHE A 58 8.46 -9.35 1.33
N ASP A 59 8.32 -10.61 1.72
CA ASP A 59 8.32 -11.01 3.13
C ASP A 59 9.73 -10.89 3.73
N THR A 60 10.76 -11.19 2.94
CA THR A 60 12.17 -10.95 3.30
C THR A 60 12.42 -9.46 3.53
N MET A 61 11.97 -8.58 2.62
CA MET A 61 12.10 -7.13 2.82
C MET A 61 11.31 -6.65 4.05
N ALA A 62 10.06 -7.08 4.21
CA ALA A 62 9.23 -6.74 5.36
C ALA A 62 9.89 -7.15 6.69
N ALA A 63 10.46 -8.35 6.76
CA ALA A 63 11.21 -8.82 7.92
C ALA A 63 12.45 -7.96 8.18
N LYS A 64 13.21 -7.61 7.15
CA LYS A 64 14.37 -6.74 7.27
C LYS A 64 14.01 -5.36 7.81
N LEU A 65 12.95 -4.73 7.28
CA LEU A 65 12.48 -3.42 7.76
C LEU A 65 12.03 -3.47 9.23
N ARG A 66 11.34 -4.55 9.64
CA ARG A 66 10.97 -4.79 11.05
C ARG A 66 12.19 -4.88 11.96
N THR A 67 13.25 -5.55 11.51
CA THR A 67 14.50 -5.66 12.29
C THR A 67 15.21 -4.31 12.40
N LEU A 68 15.32 -3.56 11.30
CA LEU A 68 16.00 -2.27 11.29
C LEU A 68 15.33 -1.24 12.23
N SER A 69 14.01 -1.25 12.34
CA SER A 69 13.30 -0.30 13.21
C SER A 69 13.40 -0.57 14.71
N GLN A 70 13.92 -1.74 15.11
CA GLN A 70 14.23 -2.01 16.52
C GLN A 70 15.34 -1.10 17.03
N SER A 71 16.19 -0.58 16.13
CA SER A 71 17.16 0.46 16.47
C SER A 71 16.52 1.86 16.37
N PRO A 72 16.92 2.80 17.24
CA PRO A 72 16.49 4.19 17.13
C PRO A 72 16.86 4.78 15.76
N PRO A 73 16.01 5.67 15.19
CA PRO A 73 16.33 6.36 13.95
C PRO A 73 17.47 7.37 14.15
N SER A 74 18.32 7.55 13.14
CA SER A 74 19.43 8.50 13.19
C SER A 74 18.98 9.97 13.24
N LEU A 75 17.81 10.27 12.68
CA LEU A 75 17.25 11.61 12.56
C LEU A 75 15.89 11.71 13.26
N LYS A 76 15.73 12.75 14.07
CA LYS A 76 14.48 13.10 14.78
C LYS A 76 13.50 13.88 13.90
N LYS A 77 13.35 13.47 12.65
CA LYS A 77 12.42 14.05 11.67
C LYS A 77 11.79 12.96 10.81
N CYS A 78 10.72 13.31 10.09
CA CYS A 78 10.10 12.40 9.15
C CYS A 78 10.81 12.42 7.79
N GLY A 79 10.56 11.39 6.98
CA GLY A 79 11.13 11.29 5.65
C GLY A 79 10.16 10.79 4.59
N TRP A 80 10.35 11.27 3.36
CA TRP A 80 9.75 10.74 2.14
C TRP A 80 10.78 10.72 1.02
N VAL A 81 10.83 9.63 0.25
CA VAL A 81 11.66 9.55 -0.96
C VAL A 81 10.83 8.94 -2.08
N GLY A 82 10.62 9.65 -3.18
CA GLY A 82 9.80 9.14 -4.27
C GLY A 82 9.62 10.10 -5.44
N ALA A 83 9.05 9.57 -6.53
CA ALA A 83 8.73 10.38 -7.70
C ALA A 83 7.61 11.38 -7.40
N VAL A 84 7.77 12.63 -7.83
CA VAL A 84 6.79 13.71 -7.65
C VAL A 84 5.83 13.70 -8.83
N ASN A 85 4.70 13.01 -8.66
CA ASN A 85 3.73 12.74 -9.72
C ASN A 85 2.27 13.09 -9.34
N ASN A 86 2.09 13.77 -8.20
CA ASN A 86 0.82 14.36 -7.78
C ASN A 86 1.09 15.55 -6.85
N HIS A 87 0.06 16.35 -6.56
CA HIS A 87 0.23 17.55 -5.73
C HIS A 87 0.59 17.25 -4.27
N MET A 88 0.12 16.16 -3.67
CA MET A 88 0.51 15.82 -2.29
C MET A 88 2.01 15.58 -2.17
N ARG A 89 2.63 14.98 -3.18
CA ARG A 89 4.08 14.78 -3.24
C ARG A 89 4.84 16.08 -3.51
N VAL A 90 4.24 17.04 -4.22
CA VAL A 90 4.76 18.43 -4.31
C VAL A 90 4.69 19.11 -2.94
N LEU A 91 3.59 18.94 -2.20
CA LEU A 91 3.43 19.50 -0.86
C LEU A 91 4.45 18.92 0.12
N PHE A 92 4.86 17.65 -0.02
CA PHE A 92 5.97 17.08 0.77
C PHE A 92 7.29 17.81 0.51
N LEU A 93 7.63 18.08 -0.76
CA LEU A 93 8.83 18.85 -1.10
C LEU A 93 8.77 20.27 -0.52
N ASN A 94 7.65 20.98 -0.72
CA ASN A 94 7.48 22.34 -0.20
C ASN A 94 7.59 22.37 1.32
N ALA A 95 6.99 21.39 2.01
CA ALA A 95 7.09 21.26 3.46
C ALA A 95 8.51 20.94 3.93
N SER A 96 9.29 20.15 3.18
CA SER A 96 10.71 19.92 3.54
C SER A 96 11.58 21.18 3.40
N VAL A 97 11.27 22.06 2.45
CA VAL A 97 11.97 23.34 2.29
C VAL A 97 11.54 24.33 3.38
N GLY A 98 10.23 24.42 3.67
CA GLY A 98 9.70 25.32 4.69
C GLY A 98 9.89 24.85 6.13
N SER A 99 10.16 23.56 6.35
CA SER A 99 10.32 22.96 7.67
C SER A 99 11.35 21.82 7.68
N PRO A 100 12.63 22.09 7.34
CA PRO A 100 13.68 21.08 7.18
C PRO A 100 14.07 20.35 8.48
N HIS A 101 13.66 20.91 9.63
CA HIS A 101 13.80 20.29 10.94
C HIS A 101 12.72 19.24 11.23
N LEU A 102 11.64 19.19 10.44
CA LEU A 102 10.52 18.25 10.60
C LEU A 102 10.45 17.18 9.51
N LEU A 103 10.88 17.50 8.29
CA LEU A 103 10.72 16.63 7.14
C LEU A 103 11.89 16.74 6.17
N ASP A 104 12.39 15.60 5.73
CA ASP A 104 13.15 15.48 4.48
C ASP A 104 12.27 14.86 3.40
N ALA A 105 12.16 15.52 2.26
CA ALA A 105 11.49 14.98 1.08
C ALA A 105 12.48 14.98 -0.09
N ILE A 106 12.77 13.80 -0.63
CA ILE A 106 13.77 13.62 -1.67
C ILE A 106 13.08 13.13 -2.95
N TRP A 107 13.24 13.90 -4.02
CA TRP A 107 12.82 13.50 -5.35
C TRP A 107 14.03 12.93 -6.13
N PRO A 108 14.14 11.61 -6.30
CA PRO A 108 15.24 11.01 -7.04
C PRO A 108 15.14 11.38 -8.52
N GLN A 109 16.19 11.98 -9.08
CA GLN A 109 16.27 12.23 -10.52
C GLN A 109 16.65 10.93 -11.28
N ILE A 110 16.14 10.80 -12.51
CA ILE A 110 16.46 9.67 -13.40
C ILE A 110 17.94 9.71 -13.82
N SER A 111 18.50 10.91 -13.95
CA SER A 111 19.87 11.18 -14.44
C SER A 111 20.99 10.75 -13.49
N THR A 112 20.72 10.45 -12.22
CA THR A 112 21.77 10.22 -11.23
C THR A 112 22.17 8.75 -11.04
N GLY A 113 21.58 7.77 -11.75
CA GLY A 113 21.95 6.37 -11.58
C GLY A 113 21.84 5.90 -10.12
N THR A 114 22.92 5.32 -9.56
CA THR A 114 23.08 4.98 -8.12
C THR A 114 23.60 6.14 -7.24
N GLY A 115 23.57 7.37 -7.77
CA GLY A 115 24.11 8.55 -7.12
C GLY A 115 23.32 9.08 -5.92
N PRO A 116 23.82 10.14 -5.26
CA PRO A 116 23.19 10.75 -4.10
C PRO A 116 21.74 11.17 -4.40
N GLY A 117 20.81 10.84 -3.49
CA GLY A 117 19.38 11.17 -3.62
C GLY A 117 18.44 9.99 -3.85
N ARG A 118 18.94 8.74 -3.91
CA ARG A 118 18.10 7.53 -3.84
C ARG A 118 18.31 6.83 -2.51
N HIS A 119 17.39 6.99 -1.57
CA HIS A 119 17.40 6.18 -0.36
C HIS A 119 16.52 4.94 -0.59
N SER A 120 17.10 3.76 -0.37
CA SER A 120 16.37 2.51 -0.18
C SER A 120 15.34 2.63 0.95
N LEU A 121 14.39 1.69 1.02
CA LEU A 121 13.45 1.66 2.14
C LEU A 121 14.18 1.36 3.46
N GLU A 122 15.23 0.55 3.42
CA GLU A 122 16.08 0.28 4.58
C GLU A 122 16.76 1.53 5.13
N GLU A 123 17.35 2.34 4.24
CA GLU A 123 17.94 3.63 4.63
C GLU A 123 16.88 4.56 5.19
N GLN A 124 15.70 4.66 4.56
CA GLN A 124 14.60 5.48 5.08
C GLN A 124 14.17 5.05 6.49
N VAL A 125 14.04 3.76 6.76
CA VAL A 125 13.70 3.23 8.09
C VAL A 125 14.79 3.49 9.13
N THR A 126 16.06 3.43 8.72
CA THR A 126 17.19 3.70 9.61
C THR A 126 17.36 5.18 9.91
N LEU A 127 17.12 6.03 8.91
CA LEU A 127 17.31 7.48 9.04
C LEU A 127 16.16 8.16 9.79
N TYR A 128 14.91 7.90 9.44
CA TYR A 128 13.80 8.76 9.83
C TYR A 128 12.97 8.20 10.99
N SER A 129 12.50 9.11 11.85
CA SER A 129 11.62 8.79 12.98
C SER A 129 10.20 8.45 12.57
N CYS A 130 9.77 8.92 11.41
CA CYS A 130 8.45 8.73 10.82
C CYS A 130 8.60 8.68 9.31
N LEU A 131 7.69 7.98 8.64
CA LEU A 131 7.66 7.90 7.19
C LEU A 131 6.38 8.56 6.67
N LEU A 132 6.49 9.24 5.54
CA LEU A 132 5.34 9.77 4.83
C LEU A 132 5.05 8.90 3.62
N ASP A 133 3.80 8.86 3.21
CA ASP A 133 3.46 8.45 1.85
C ASP A 133 2.18 9.13 1.37
N ALA A 134 1.97 9.07 0.06
CA ALA A 134 0.74 9.48 -0.58
C ALA A 134 0.39 8.46 -1.68
N ARG A 135 -0.80 8.58 -2.26
CA ARG A 135 -1.14 7.82 -3.48
C ARG A 135 -0.10 8.05 -4.61
N GLY A 136 -0.11 7.16 -5.61
CA GLY A 136 0.78 7.09 -6.78
C GLY A 136 0.58 8.26 -7.74
N GLY A 137 0.57 8.03 -9.06
CA GLY A 137 0.21 9.09 -10.03
C GLY A 137 -1.16 9.72 -9.78
N PRO A 138 -1.69 10.54 -10.69
CA PRO A 138 -2.98 11.24 -10.53
C PRO A 138 -4.09 10.36 -9.94
N ASN A 139 -4.06 9.09 -10.35
CA ASN A 139 -5.07 8.08 -10.06
C ASN A 139 -4.50 6.78 -9.48
N GLY A 140 -3.21 6.69 -9.12
CA GLY A 140 -2.57 5.42 -8.75
C GLY A 140 -2.44 5.19 -7.24
N TYR A 141 -2.12 3.95 -6.84
CA TYR A 141 -1.82 3.58 -5.46
C TYR A 141 -0.30 3.70 -5.22
N SER A 142 0.12 3.57 -3.98
CA SER A 142 1.53 3.38 -3.65
C SER A 142 1.75 1.95 -3.19
N GLY A 143 2.48 1.16 -3.98
CA GLY A 143 2.90 -0.19 -3.60
C GLY A 143 3.86 -0.22 -2.41
N ARG A 144 4.40 0.94 -1.98
CA ARG A 144 5.23 1.03 -0.77
C ARG A 144 4.44 0.82 0.51
N VAL A 145 3.15 1.18 0.55
CA VAL A 145 2.37 1.26 1.79
C VAL A 145 2.41 -0.06 2.60
N PRO A 146 2.21 -1.26 2.00
CA PRO A 146 2.35 -2.51 2.74
C PRO A 146 3.69 -2.67 3.46
N LEU A 147 4.82 -2.32 2.82
CA LEU A 147 6.15 -2.39 3.43
C LEU A 147 6.35 -1.34 4.52
N LEU A 148 5.84 -0.13 4.31
CA LEU A 148 5.90 0.94 5.31
C LEU A 148 5.13 0.55 6.59
N LEU A 149 3.99 -0.13 6.47
CA LEU A 149 3.23 -0.65 7.60
C LEU A 149 3.98 -1.74 8.37
N HIS A 150 4.75 -2.58 7.68
CA HIS A 150 5.67 -3.54 8.33
C HIS A 150 6.81 -2.85 9.05
N SER A 151 7.28 -1.71 8.55
CA SER A 151 8.54 -1.11 8.96
C SER A 151 8.66 -0.82 10.46
N GLY A 152 7.58 -0.61 11.20
CA GLY A 152 7.65 -0.20 12.61
C GLY A 152 8.03 1.26 12.82
N ARG A 153 8.09 2.05 11.75
CA ARG A 153 8.06 3.52 11.83
C ARG A 153 6.61 3.99 11.71
N PRO A 154 6.18 5.01 12.48
CA PRO A 154 4.87 5.62 12.30
C PRO A 154 4.74 6.18 10.87
N LEU A 155 3.63 5.83 10.24
CA LEU A 155 3.30 6.26 8.88
C LEU A 155 2.32 7.43 8.94
N LEU A 156 2.71 8.57 8.37
CA LEU A 156 1.80 9.64 8.02
C LEU A 156 1.35 9.44 6.58
N TYR A 157 0.05 9.32 6.35
CA TYR A 157 -0.45 8.89 5.05
C TYR A 157 -1.48 9.85 4.49
N ALA A 158 -1.18 10.38 3.31
CA ALA A 158 -2.07 11.23 2.53
C ALA A 158 -2.90 10.39 1.57
N GLY A 159 -4.21 10.44 1.77
CA GLY A 159 -5.17 9.69 0.99
C GLY A 159 -5.90 8.66 1.84
N ARG A 160 -7.07 8.31 1.31
CA ARG A 160 -7.98 7.25 1.73
C ARG A 160 -9.14 7.67 2.60
N SER A 161 -9.86 8.69 2.11
CA SER A 161 -11.31 8.73 2.31
C SER A 161 -11.93 7.59 1.50
N LYS A 162 -12.90 6.87 2.09
CA LYS A 162 -13.68 5.85 1.37
C LYS A 162 -14.46 6.44 0.20
N GLU A 163 -14.61 7.76 0.17
CA GLU A 163 -15.37 8.50 -0.83
C GLU A 163 -14.61 8.61 -2.16
N HIS A 164 -13.27 8.58 -2.12
CA HIS A 164 -12.47 8.66 -3.34
C HIS A 164 -12.13 7.26 -3.85
N PHE A 165 -12.62 6.91 -5.04
CA PHE A 165 -12.49 5.53 -5.53
C PHE A 165 -11.04 5.06 -5.73
N PHE A 166 -10.13 5.93 -6.19
CA PHE A 166 -8.70 5.60 -6.31
C PHE A 166 -8.00 5.28 -4.98
N ASP A 167 -8.65 5.55 -3.85
CA ASP A 167 -8.13 5.18 -2.54
C ASP A 167 -8.56 3.77 -2.11
N ARG A 168 -9.42 3.13 -2.89
CA ARG A 168 -9.88 1.76 -2.64
C ARG A 168 -8.81 0.78 -3.13
N THR A 169 -8.31 -0.02 -2.21
CA THR A 169 -7.46 -1.19 -2.44
C THR A 169 -8.05 -2.35 -1.63
N PHE A 170 -7.60 -3.58 -1.87
CA PHE A 170 -8.14 -4.73 -1.12
C PHE A 170 -7.99 -4.54 0.40
N TYR A 171 -6.87 -3.97 0.87
CA TYR A 171 -6.61 -3.76 2.29
C TYR A 171 -7.29 -2.53 2.91
N THR A 172 -7.85 -1.62 2.10
CA THR A 172 -8.66 -0.49 2.61
C THR A 172 -10.15 -0.69 2.49
N TYR A 173 -10.60 -1.57 1.60
CA TYR A 173 -12.01 -1.68 1.27
C TYR A 173 -12.59 -3.08 1.50
N GLN A 174 -11.84 -4.15 1.23
CA GLN A 174 -12.40 -5.50 1.17
C GLN A 174 -11.96 -6.42 2.30
N LEU A 175 -10.81 -6.15 2.95
CA LEU A 175 -10.47 -6.86 4.19
C LEU A 175 -11.51 -6.57 5.28
N PRO A 176 -11.85 -7.54 6.15
CA PRO A 176 -12.78 -7.30 7.25
C PRO A 176 -12.32 -6.22 8.24
N GLU A 177 -11.04 -6.22 8.61
CA GLU A 177 -10.51 -5.29 9.62
C GLU A 177 -10.23 -3.89 9.04
N GLN A 178 -9.88 -3.82 7.75
CA GLN A 178 -9.51 -2.63 6.96
C GLN A 178 -8.38 -1.79 7.56
N LEU A 179 -7.50 -1.28 6.70
CA LEU A 179 -6.57 -0.22 7.07
C LEU A 179 -7.37 1.06 7.37
N LYS A 180 -7.11 1.66 8.53
CA LYS A 180 -7.93 2.73 9.13
C LYS A 180 -7.09 3.89 9.67
N PRO A 181 -7.51 5.15 9.46
CA PRO A 181 -6.85 6.32 10.02
C PRO A 181 -6.94 6.30 11.56
N TRP A 182 -5.91 6.83 12.24
CA TRP A 182 -5.76 6.84 13.71
C TRP A 182 -5.70 5.48 14.40
N VAL A 183 -5.93 4.39 13.66
CA VAL A 183 -5.71 3.02 14.15
C VAL A 183 -4.37 2.51 13.64
N HIS A 184 -4.09 2.66 12.34
CA HIS A 184 -2.93 2.07 11.68
C HIS A 184 -1.99 3.11 11.07
N PHE A 185 -2.44 4.34 10.88
CA PHE A 185 -1.62 5.43 10.33
C PHE A 185 -2.16 6.79 10.79
N ILE A 186 -1.32 7.81 10.67
CA ILE A 186 -1.64 9.20 10.99
C ILE A 186 -2.13 9.87 9.70
N PRO A 187 -3.42 10.23 9.56
CA PRO A 187 -3.94 10.77 8.32
C PRO A 187 -3.45 12.19 8.07
N ILE A 188 -3.00 12.42 6.83
CA ILE A 188 -2.77 13.73 6.24
C ILE A 188 -3.94 14.03 5.29
N ASP A 189 -4.45 15.26 5.34
CA ASP A 189 -5.46 15.74 4.39
C ASP A 189 -4.90 15.72 2.96
N TRP A 190 -5.73 15.43 1.98
CA TRP A 190 -5.38 15.47 0.56
C TRP A 190 -5.04 16.87 0.06
N GLU A 191 -5.49 17.93 0.74
CA GLU A 191 -5.03 19.30 0.46
C GLU A 191 -3.77 19.68 1.25
N GLY A 192 -3.24 18.76 2.06
CA GLY A 192 -2.04 18.95 2.89
C GLY A 192 -2.18 20.02 3.98
N MET A 193 -3.37 20.59 4.20
CA MET A 193 -3.61 21.68 5.16
C MET A 193 -3.18 21.33 6.59
N ASN A 194 -3.21 20.04 6.95
CA ASN A 194 -2.80 19.57 8.27
C ASN A 194 -1.39 18.97 8.32
N LEU A 195 -0.64 18.93 7.21
CA LEU A 195 0.64 18.22 7.09
C LEU A 195 1.63 18.64 8.17
N VAL A 196 1.97 19.94 8.25
CA VAL A 196 2.95 20.46 9.23
C VAL A 196 2.49 20.21 10.67
N ARG A 197 1.20 20.38 10.94
CA ARG A 197 0.63 20.05 12.26
C ARG A 197 0.77 18.56 12.59
N ARG A 198 0.60 17.66 11.62
CA ARG A 198 0.79 16.21 11.82
C ARG A 198 2.26 15.84 12.01
N LEU A 199 3.19 16.51 11.34
CA LEU A 199 4.63 16.36 11.57
C LEU A 199 5.00 16.72 13.01
N HIS A 200 4.56 17.88 13.51
CA HIS A 200 4.76 18.23 14.92
C HIS A 200 4.10 17.24 15.87
N TRP A 201 2.87 16.81 15.57
CA TRP A 201 2.13 15.89 16.41
C TRP A 201 2.87 14.55 16.57
N VAL A 202 3.37 13.97 15.47
CA VAL A 202 4.05 12.66 15.52
C VAL A 202 5.42 12.72 16.19
N LEU A 203 6.13 13.85 16.09
CA LEU A 203 7.47 14.04 16.66
C LEU A 203 7.42 14.50 18.13
N SER A 204 6.24 14.89 18.63
CA SER A 204 6.08 15.38 19.99
C SER A 204 6.17 14.25 21.03
N PRO A 205 7.03 14.37 22.06
CA PRO A 205 7.08 13.43 23.17
C PRO A 205 5.74 13.27 23.90
N ALA A 206 4.90 14.31 23.93
CA ALA A 206 3.58 14.26 24.56
C ALA A 206 2.62 13.27 23.88
N ASN A 207 2.88 12.90 22.62
CA ASN A 207 2.06 11.95 21.87
C ASN A 207 2.73 10.57 21.71
N ALA A 208 3.88 10.33 22.36
CA ALA A 208 4.70 9.14 22.12
C ALA A 208 3.93 7.82 22.33
N GLU A 209 3.05 7.75 23.34
CA GLU A 209 2.22 6.56 23.57
C GLU A 209 1.20 6.34 22.45
N ALA A 210 0.50 7.40 22.02
CA ALA A 210 -0.46 7.31 20.92
C ALA A 210 0.22 6.89 19.61
N VAL A 211 1.38 7.49 19.31
CA VAL A 211 2.20 7.11 18.13
C VAL A 211 2.62 5.64 18.22
N ARG A 212 3.09 5.19 19.39
CA ARG A 212 3.47 3.78 19.60
C ARG A 212 2.30 2.84 19.34
N ASN A 213 1.11 3.16 19.85
CA ASN A 213 -0.07 2.32 19.68
C ASN A 213 -0.50 2.24 18.21
N ILE A 214 -0.49 3.37 17.48
CA ILE A 214 -0.78 3.39 16.03
C ILE A 214 0.21 2.51 15.27
N THR A 215 1.50 2.65 15.54
CA THR A 215 2.55 1.87 14.88
C THR A 215 2.44 0.38 15.17
N LEU A 216 2.18 -0.02 16.42
CA LEU A 216 2.01 -1.42 16.79
C LEU A 216 0.78 -2.04 16.11
N ASN A 217 -0.32 -1.30 16.05
CA ASN A 217 -1.51 -1.74 15.32
C ASN A 217 -1.22 -1.89 13.82
N ALA A 218 -0.48 -0.96 13.22
CA ALA A 218 -0.05 -1.03 11.82
C ALA A 218 0.75 -2.31 11.54
N GLN A 219 1.74 -2.61 12.39
CA GLN A 219 2.57 -3.81 12.25
C GLN A 219 1.77 -5.09 12.45
N ARG A 220 0.86 -5.13 13.42
CA ARG A 220 -0.03 -6.29 13.64
C ARG A 220 -0.95 -6.52 12.46
N PHE A 221 -1.55 -5.46 11.93
CA PHE A 221 -2.37 -5.52 10.73
C PHE A 221 -1.56 -6.04 9.53
N ALA A 222 -0.37 -5.50 9.31
CA ALA A 222 0.50 -5.92 8.21
C ALA A 222 0.97 -7.36 8.36
N ALA A 223 1.38 -7.79 9.56
CA ALA A 223 1.79 -9.17 9.83
C ALA A 223 0.66 -10.18 9.66
N LYS A 224 -0.59 -9.76 9.88
CA LYS A 224 -1.77 -10.62 9.74
C LYS A 224 -2.28 -10.71 8.30
N HIS A 225 -2.32 -9.58 7.59
CA HIS A 225 -3.05 -9.48 6.31
C HIS A 225 -2.17 -9.19 5.10
N LEU A 226 -0.96 -8.68 5.31
CA LEU A 226 -0.08 -8.17 4.26
C LEU A 226 1.21 -8.99 4.19
N THR A 227 1.12 -10.31 4.24
CA THR A 227 2.22 -11.25 3.96
C THR A 227 1.96 -11.96 2.64
N LEU A 228 3.00 -12.51 1.99
CA LEU A 228 2.82 -13.25 0.73
C LEU A 228 1.78 -14.37 0.89
N GLU A 229 1.84 -15.11 2.00
CA GLU A 229 0.87 -16.16 2.29
C GLU A 229 -0.56 -15.63 2.39
N ALA A 230 -0.79 -14.58 3.18
CA ALA A 230 -2.11 -14.01 3.40
C ALA A 230 -2.71 -13.47 2.10
N VAL A 231 -1.90 -12.76 1.29
CA VAL A 231 -2.39 -12.19 0.03
C VAL A 231 -2.65 -13.25 -1.04
N VAL A 232 -1.87 -14.33 -1.08
CA VAL A 232 -2.14 -15.47 -1.98
C VAL A 232 -3.43 -16.18 -1.59
N GLY A 233 -3.68 -16.35 -0.29
CA GLY A 233 -4.95 -16.86 0.24
C GLY A 233 -6.14 -15.98 -0.15
N TYR A 234 -6.01 -14.67 0.09
CA TYR A 234 -7.04 -13.69 -0.27
C TYR A 234 -7.32 -13.67 -1.78
N LEU A 235 -6.27 -13.70 -2.62
CA LEU A 235 -6.41 -13.74 -4.07
C LEU A 235 -7.15 -15.01 -4.50
N ALA A 236 -6.79 -16.17 -3.95
CA ALA A 236 -7.47 -17.43 -4.24
C ALA A 236 -8.98 -17.38 -3.93
N ASP A 237 -9.35 -16.83 -2.77
CA ASP A 237 -10.75 -16.68 -2.37
C ASP A 237 -11.51 -15.70 -3.27
N THR A 238 -10.85 -14.59 -3.63
CA THR A 238 -11.40 -13.57 -4.51
C THR A 238 -11.65 -14.13 -5.91
N LEU A 239 -10.71 -14.91 -6.45
CA LEU A 239 -10.87 -15.59 -7.74
C LEU A 239 -12.00 -16.60 -7.72
N LEU A 240 -12.10 -17.41 -6.65
CA LEU A 240 -13.19 -18.37 -6.50
C LEU A 240 -14.55 -17.67 -6.46
N LYS A 241 -14.65 -16.57 -5.71
CA LYS A 241 -15.87 -15.77 -5.63
C LYS A 241 -16.24 -15.15 -6.99
N ALA A 242 -15.29 -14.52 -7.65
CA ALA A 242 -15.50 -13.93 -8.97
C ALA A 242 -15.91 -14.97 -10.01
N ALA A 243 -15.27 -16.15 -9.99
CA ALA A 243 -15.58 -17.26 -10.88
C ALA A 243 -17.01 -17.81 -10.67
N LYS A 244 -17.44 -17.98 -9.41
CA LYS A 244 -18.80 -18.40 -9.09
C LYS A 244 -19.85 -17.39 -9.55
N GLU A 245 -19.64 -16.10 -9.28
CA GLU A 245 -20.57 -15.05 -9.72
C GLU A 245 -20.68 -14.96 -11.25
N LEU A 246 -19.58 -15.18 -11.97
CA LEU A 246 -19.61 -15.25 -13.44
C LEU A 246 -20.34 -16.51 -13.93
N ALA A 247 -20.07 -17.67 -13.33
CA ALA A 247 -20.72 -18.92 -13.70
C ALA A 247 -22.24 -18.87 -13.45
N GLU A 248 -22.70 -18.27 -12.36
CA GLU A 248 -24.12 -18.08 -12.04
C GLU A 248 -24.81 -17.16 -13.06
N LYS A 249 -24.16 -16.04 -13.42
CA LYS A 249 -24.68 -15.12 -14.44
C LYS A 249 -24.84 -15.82 -15.79
N HIS A 250 -23.83 -16.59 -16.20
CA HIS A 250 -23.85 -17.33 -17.48
C HIS A 250 -24.77 -18.55 -17.45
N GLY A 251 -25.00 -19.18 -16.30
CA GLY A 251 -25.96 -20.27 -16.14
C GLY A 251 -27.42 -19.79 -16.20
N ALA A 252 -27.69 -18.52 -15.89
CA ALA A 252 -28.98 -17.88 -16.09
C ALA A 252 -29.23 -17.45 -17.55
N ASP A 253 -28.16 -17.12 -18.28
CA ASP A 253 -28.18 -16.77 -19.70
C ASP A 253 -27.98 -18.03 -20.57
N ALA A 254 -29.02 -18.88 -20.67
CA ALA A 254 -28.99 -20.22 -21.28
C ALA A 254 -28.66 -20.30 -22.80
N GLU A 255 -28.19 -19.23 -23.44
CA GLU A 255 -27.73 -19.23 -24.83
C GLU A 255 -26.33 -18.61 -24.96
N PHE A 256 -25.27 -19.30 -24.51
CA PHE A 256 -23.94 -19.03 -25.06
C PHE A 256 -23.12 -20.30 -25.25
N ARG A 257 -22.87 -20.62 -26.53
CA ARG A 257 -22.05 -21.73 -26.98
C ARG A 257 -20.56 -21.41 -26.75
N GLN A 258 -19.89 -22.32 -26.06
CA GLN A 258 -18.42 -22.50 -26.01
C GLN A 258 -17.60 -21.31 -25.49
N CYS A 259 -17.19 -21.40 -24.20
CA CYS A 259 -15.87 -20.93 -23.80
C CYS A 259 -14.83 -21.71 -24.63
N LYS A 260 -14.36 -21.14 -25.73
CA LYS A 260 -13.21 -21.61 -26.51
C LYS A 260 -12.00 -20.79 -26.15
#